data_AF-A0A965CTT1-F1
#
_entry.id   AF-A0A965CTT1-F1
#
_cell.length_a   1.000
_cell.length_b   1.000
_cell.length_c   1.000
_cell.angle_alpha   90.00
_cell.angle_beta   90.00
_cell.angle_gamma   90.00
#
_symmetry.space_group_name_H-M   'P 1'
#
loop_
_entity.id
_entity.type
_entity.pdbx_description
1 polymer ?
#
loop_
_entity_poly.entity_id
_entity_poly.type
_entity_poly.pdbx_seq_one_letter_code
_entity_poly.pdbx_strand_id
1 'polypeptide(L)' 'LRSVRLYVEEVSRQESEVDRYEKKLLKNVFENQNLDLARQYQLKTIIKELGSISNLAEDVGDAVLIIASKLGT' A
#
# COMPACT_ATOMS: atom_id res chain seq x y z
N LEU A 1 -6.59 -23.62 -0.72
CA LEU A 1 -7.42 -22.60 -1.40
C LEU A 1 -8.14 -21.64 -0.44
N ARG A 2 -9.04 -22.09 0.45
CA ARG A 2 -9.80 -21.20 1.34
C ARG A 2 -8.92 -20.31 2.23
N SER A 3 -7.93 -20.87 2.92
CA SER A 3 -7.04 -20.10 3.80
C SER A 3 -6.18 -19.10 3.02
N VAL A 4 -5.74 -19.45 1.81
CA VAL A 4 -4.98 -18.55 0.93
C VAL A 4 -5.82 -17.31 0.57
N ARG A 5 -7.09 -17.50 0.18
CA ARG A 5 -8.00 -16.38 -0.11
C ARG A 5 -8.16 -15.46 1.11
N LEU A 6 -8.37 -16.02 2.31
CA LEU A 6 -8.52 -15.22 3.53
C LEU A 6 -7.29 -14.35 3.82
N TYR A 7 -6.08 -14.89 3.64
CA TYR A 7 -4.87 -14.10 3.87
C TYR A 7 -4.68 -13.01 2.80
N VAL A 8 -4.99 -13.31 1.54
CA VAL A 8 -4.88 -12.32 0.45
C VAL A 8 -5.91 -11.20 0.64
N GLU A 9 -7.15 -11.53 1.01
CA GLU A 9 -8.17 -10.52 1.33
C GLU A 9 -7.74 -9.62 2.49
N GLU A 10 -7.09 -10.17 3.52
CA GLU A 10 -6.58 -9.37 4.64
C GLU A 10 -5.41 -8.46 4.22
N VAL A 11 -4.53 -8.92 3.33
CA VAL A 11 -3.44 -8.08 2.77
C VAL A 11 -4.02 -6.93 1.94
N SER A 12 -4.96 -7.20 1.03
CA SER A 12 -5.62 -6.13 0.26
C SER A 12 -6.39 -5.15 1.16
N ARG A 13 -7.00 -5.64 2.25
CA ARG A 13 -7.66 -4.77 3.23
C ARG A 13 -6.66 -3.81 3.88
N GLN A 14 -5.48 -4.30 4.27
CA GLN A 14 -4.42 -3.50 4.89
C GLN A 14 -3.81 -2.51 3.89
N GLU A 15 -3.59 -2.92 2.65
CA GLU A 15 -3.14 -2.04 1.56
C GLU A 15 -4.10 -0.87 1.37
N SER A 16 -5.40 -1.14 1.33
CA SER A 16 -6.42 -0.11 1.18
C SER A 16 -6.48 0.85 2.36
N GLU A 17 -6.08 0.42 3.57
CA GLU A 17 -5.91 1.31 4.72
C GLU A 17 -4.68 2.20 4.55
N VAL A 18 -3.55 1.63 4.14
CA VAL A 18 -2.31 2.38 3.87
C VAL A 18 -2.55 3.45 2.80
N ASP A 19 -3.25 3.12 1.72
CA ASP A 19 -3.60 4.04 0.63
C ASP A 19 -4.41 5.25 1.11
N ARG A 20 -5.35 5.03 2.04
CA ARG A 20 -6.12 6.11 2.68
C ARG A 20 -5.23 7.01 3.53
N TYR A 21 -4.32 6.43 4.30
CA TYR A 21 -3.37 7.20 5.11
C TYR A 21 -2.39 7.97 4.22
N GLU A 22 -1.92 7.37 3.13
CA GLU A 22 -1.03 8.00 2.16
C GLU A 22 -1.66 9.27 1.60
N LYS A 23 -2.89 9.16 1.09
CA LYS A 23 -3.65 10.30 0.57
C LYS A 23 -3.84 11.40 1.61
N LYS A 24 -4.18 11.02 2.84
CA LYS A 24 -4.37 11.97 3.95
C LYS A 24 -3.07 12.67 4.33
N LEU A 25 -1.96 11.94 4.42
CA LEU A 25 -0.65 12.49 4.75
C LEU A 25 -0.13 13.41 3.65
N LEU A 26 -0.25 13.03 2.39
CA LEU A 26 0.12 13.90 1.26
C LEU A 26 -0.66 15.21 1.29
N LYS A 27 -1.97 15.15 1.52
CA LYS A 27 -2.79 16.36 1.68
C LYS A 27 -2.25 17.24 2.81
N ASN A 28 -2.02 16.67 3.99
CA ASN A 28 -1.51 17.40 5.15
C ASN A 28 -0.12 18.02 4.90
N VAL A 29 0.76 17.35 4.14
CA VAL A 29 2.10 17.86 3.80
C VAL A 29 2.00 19.10 2.92
N PHE A 30 1.17 19.06 1.87
CA PHE A 30 1.05 20.18 0.92
C PHE A 30 0.18 21.33 1.43
N GLU A 31 -0.72 21.09 2.38
CA GLU A 31 -1.50 22.15 3.06
C GLU A 31 -0.74 22.82 4.21
N ASN A 32 0.40 22.27 4.64
CA ASN A 32 1.18 22.82 5.74
C ASN A 32 2.05 24.00 5.27
N GLN A 33 1.62 25.22 5.63
CA GLN A 33 2.30 26.47 5.30
C GLN A 33 3.66 26.67 6.00
N ASN A 34 4.01 25.84 7.00
CA ASN A 34 5.31 25.90 7.69
C ASN A 34 6.39 25.08 6.98
N LEU A 35 6.04 24.30 5.96
CA LEU A 35 7.00 23.52 5.18
C LEU A 35 7.31 24.25 3.88
N ASP A 36 8.59 24.46 3.60
CA ASP A 36 9.02 24.87 2.27
C ASP A 36 8.77 23.76 1.24
N LEU A 37 8.78 24.14 -0.03
CA LEU A 37 8.48 23.23 -1.13
C LEU A 37 9.45 22.04 -1.20
N ALA A 38 10.74 22.26 -0.93
CA ALA A 38 11.73 21.19 -0.96
C ALA A 38 11.42 20.13 0.11
N ARG A 39 11.06 20.58 1.31
CA ARG A 39 10.68 19.71 2.42
C ARG A 39 9.38 18.97 2.16
N GLN A 40 8.39 19.63 1.55
CA GLN A 40 7.15 18.98 1.12
C GLN A 40 7.43 17.82 0.15
N TYR A 41 8.29 18.02 -0.84
CA TYR A 41 8.64 16.98 -1.80
C TYR A 41 9.47 15.84 -1.18
N GLN A 42 10.39 16.14 -0.27
CA GLN A 42 11.11 15.10 0.49
C GLN A 42 10.14 14.20 1.27
N LEU A 43 9.17 14.80 1.95
CA LEU A 43 8.13 14.06 2.69
C LEU A 43 7.22 13.28 1.75
N LYS A 44 6.82 13.85 0.61
CA LYS A 44 6.08 13.14 -0.42
C LYS A 44 6.82 11.87 -0.86
N THR A 45 8.13 11.95 -1.11
CA THR A 45 8.93 10.79 -1.51
C THR A 45 8.89 9.72 -0.43
N ILE A 46 9.14 10.07 0.83
CA ILE A 46 9.09 9.11 1.95
C ILE A 46 7.71 8.45 2.07
N ILE A 47 6.64 9.24 1.97
CA ILE A 47 5.27 8.73 2.03
C ILE A 47 4.99 7.74 0.89
N LYS A 48 5.47 8.05 -0.33
CA LYS A 48 5.32 7.16 -1.50
C LYS A 48 6.12 5.87 -1.38
N GLU A 49 7.33 5.92 -0.81
CA GLU A 49 8.12 4.72 -0.53
C GLU A 49 7.48 3.83 0.54
N LEU A 50 6.75 4.41 1.50
CA LEU A 50 5.99 3.60 2.47
C LEU A 50 4.80 2.90 1.81
N GLY A 51 4.08 3.60 0.93
CA GLY A 51 2.98 3.02 0.15
C GLY A 51 3.47 1.88 -0.76
N SER A 52 4.61 2.05 -1.43
CA SER A 52 5.15 1.03 -2.33
C SER A 52 5.46 -0.31 -1.64
N ILE A 53 5.86 -0.30 -0.37
CA ILE A 53 6.08 -1.52 0.43
C ILE A 53 4.77 -2.29 0.61
N SER A 54 3.66 -1.59 0.87
CA SER A 54 2.35 -2.20 1.02
C SER A 54 1.87 -2.82 -0.30
N ASN A 55 2.07 -2.11 -1.40
CA ASN A 55 1.69 -2.60 -2.72
C ASN A 55 2.48 -3.86 -3.10
N LEU A 56 3.78 -3.89 -2.78
CA LEU A 56 4.60 -5.10 -2.97
C LEU A 56 4.07 -6.29 -2.16
N ALA A 57 3.53 -6.07 -0.96
CA ALA A 57 2.93 -7.14 -0.17
C ALA A 57 1.64 -7.67 -0.82
N GLU A 58 0.81 -6.78 -1.38
CA GLU A 58 -0.37 -7.16 -2.15
C GLU A 58 0.00 -7.94 -3.42
N ASP A 59 0.98 -7.47 -4.20
CA ASP A 59 1.46 -8.15 -5.40
C ASP A 59 1.91 -9.60 -5.10
N VAL A 60 2.59 -9.80 -3.96
CA VAL A 60 2.97 -11.13 -3.49
C VAL A 60 1.75 -11.96 -3.12
N GLY A 61 0.77 -11.37 -2.43
CA GLY A 61 -0.51 -12.02 -2.11
C GLY A 61 -1.23 -12.51 -3.37
N ASP A 62 -1.35 -11.65 -4.37
CA ASP A 62 -1.96 -11.95 -5.67
C ASP A 62 -1.22 -13.07 -6.40
N ALA A 63 0.12 -13.02 -6.44
CA ALA A 63 0.93 -14.09 -7.03
C ALA A 63 0.68 -15.44 -6.35
N VAL A 64 0.62 -15.47 -5.01
CA VAL A 64 0.30 -16.68 -4.24
C VAL A 64 -1.11 -17.18 -4.56
N LEU A 65 -2.10 -16.30 -4.70
CA LEU A 65 -3.47 -16.67 -5.09
C LEU A 65 -3.52 -17.30 -6.48
N ILE A 66 -2.80 -16.73 -7.45
CA ILE A 66 -2.71 -17.27 -8.81
C ILE A 66 -2.11 -18.68 -8.78
N ILE A 67 -0.97 -18.86 -8.09
CA ILE A 67 -0.31 -20.17 -7.97
C ILE A 67 -1.25 -21.19 -7.30
N ALA A 68 -1.85 -20.83 -6.17
CA ALA A 68 -2.76 -21.72 -5.45
C ALA A 68 -4.00 -22.09 -6.29
N SER A 69 -4.48 -21.18 -7.13
CA SER A 69 -5.61 -21.43 -8.03
C SER A 69 -5.24 -22.37 -9.18
N LYS A 70 -4.00 -22.31 -9.69
CA LYS A 70 -3.48 -23.22 -10.71
C LYS A 70 -3.12 -24.61 -10.18
N LEU A 71 -2.71 -24.73 -8.92
CA LEU A 71 -2.37 -26.00 -8.27
C LEU A 71 -3.57 -26.70 -7.62
N GLY A 72 -4.68 -25.96 -7.43
CA GLY A 72 -5.92 -26.48 -6.86
C GLY A 72 -6.88 -27.10 -7.89
N THR A 73 -6.44 -27.23 -9.14
CA THR A 73 -7.01 -28.08 -10.20
C THR A 73 -6.18 -29.33 -10.35
#